data_AF-A0A2T4IKG5-F1
#
_entry.id   AF-A0A2T4IKG5-F1
#
_cell.length_a   1.000
_cell.length_b   1.000
_cell.length_c   1.000
_cell.angle_alpha   90.00
_cell.angle_beta   90.00
_cell.angle_gamma   90.00
#
_symmetry.space_group_name_H-M   'P 1'
#
loop_
_entity.id
_entity.type
_entity.pdbx_description
1 polymer ?
#
loop_
_entity_poly.entity_id
_entity_poly.type
_entity_poly.pdbx_seq_one_letter_code
_entity_poly.pdbx_strand_id
1 'polypeptide(L)'
;GSKALIWLGESNGVTQSFIDKVTPLLNNPKVFGFFLTDEPDPTGKYHTEVSAANLKAESDWIHSHFPGAKTFITLMDMGSYTDSNYNNTYNPANTGIDYYGINPYPVRTTAVDFNYIDRAVAAALEAGIPQSAIIPVYQTFGGGGWATNTGGSYVMPT
;
A
#
# COMPACT_ATOMS: atom_id res chain seq x y z
N GLY A 1 -10.85 -22.00 4.11
CA GLY A 1 -11.62 -21.32 3.04
C GLY A 1 -11.04 -19.94 2.83
N SER A 2 -11.28 -19.33 1.66
CA SER A 2 -10.81 -17.97 1.35
C SER A 2 -11.46 -16.92 2.26
N LYS A 3 -10.72 -15.85 2.55
CA LYS A 3 -11.17 -14.68 3.32
C LYS A 3 -10.98 -13.41 2.48
N ALA A 4 -11.78 -12.39 2.76
CA ALA A 4 -11.77 -11.11 2.04
C ALA A 4 -10.82 -10.09 2.69
N LEU A 5 -10.03 -9.39 1.87
CA LEU A 5 -9.38 -8.13 2.21
C LEU A 5 -10.28 -7.01 1.71
N ILE A 6 -10.73 -6.13 2.61
CA ILE A 6 -11.77 -5.14 2.30
C ILE A 6 -11.12 -3.80 1.99
N TRP A 7 -11.35 -3.27 0.78
CA TRP A 7 -10.95 -1.92 0.41
C TRP A 7 -11.78 -0.87 1.16
N LEU A 8 -11.11 0.02 1.89
CA LEU A 8 -11.75 1.13 2.59
C LEU A 8 -11.63 2.44 1.81
N GLY A 9 -10.46 2.74 1.25
CA GLY A 9 -10.15 4.05 0.68
C GLY A 9 -10.26 5.16 1.73
N GLU A 10 -9.72 4.90 2.92
CA GLU A 10 -9.72 5.81 4.07
C GLU A 10 -8.27 6.03 4.51
N SER A 11 -7.94 7.28 4.84
CA SER A 11 -6.59 7.68 5.29
C SER A 11 -6.62 8.97 6.12
N ASN A 12 -7.79 9.29 6.66
CA ASN A 12 -8.08 10.54 7.37
C ASN A 12 -8.22 10.33 8.89
N GLY A 13 -7.84 9.14 9.38
CA GLY A 13 -8.02 8.74 10.76
C GLY A 13 -9.40 8.09 10.98
N VAL A 14 -9.73 7.87 12.25
CA VAL A 14 -10.98 7.22 12.67
C VAL A 14 -12.17 8.18 12.54
N THR A 15 -12.55 8.49 11.31
CA THR A 15 -13.72 9.31 10.99
C THR A 15 -15.01 8.49 11.11
N GLN A 16 -16.17 9.15 11.08
CA GLN A 16 -17.45 8.44 11.04
C GLN A 16 -17.58 7.57 9.77
N SER A 17 -17.09 8.04 8.62
CA SER A 17 -17.06 7.26 7.37
C SER A 17 -16.27 5.96 7.54
N PHE A 18 -15.09 6.04 8.16
CA PHE A 18 -14.28 4.88 8.49
C PHE A 18 -15.03 3.90 9.42
N ILE A 19 -15.61 4.41 10.51
CA ILE A 19 -16.38 3.59 11.47
C ILE A 19 -17.55 2.90 10.78
N ASP A 20 -18.30 3.61 9.94
CA ASP A 20 -19.47 3.08 9.23
C ASP A 20 -19.09 1.98 8.24
N LYS A 21 -17.90 2.05 7.63
CA LYS A 21 -17.38 1.01 6.74
C LYS A 21 -16.90 -0.23 7.49
N VAL A 22 -16.20 -0.05 8.62
CA VAL A 22 -15.56 -1.17 9.34
C VAL A 22 -16.54 -1.88 10.27
N THR A 23 -17.42 -1.15 10.96
CA THR A 23 -18.33 -1.70 11.99
C THR A 23 -19.17 -2.89 11.52
N PRO A 24 -19.80 -2.86 10.32
CA PRO A 24 -20.60 -3.99 9.82
C PRO A 24 -19.80 -5.27 9.58
N LEU A 25 -18.47 -5.20 9.54
CA LEU A 25 -17.57 -6.30 9.20
C LEU A 25 -16.84 -6.88 10.41
N LEU A 26 -16.98 -6.26 11.59
CA LEU A 26 -16.30 -6.67 12.82
C LEU A 26 -16.58 -8.14 13.15
N ASN A 27 -15.52 -8.88 13.48
CA ASN A 27 -15.55 -10.29 13.88
C ASN A 27 -16.16 -11.25 12.85
N ASN A 28 -16.39 -10.81 11.61
CA ASN A 28 -16.87 -11.69 10.56
C ASN A 28 -15.75 -12.68 10.16
N PRO A 29 -15.96 -14.00 10.31
CA PRO A 29 -14.92 -14.99 10.06
C PRO A 29 -14.47 -15.07 8.59
N LYS A 30 -15.23 -14.46 7.67
CA LYS A 30 -14.90 -14.35 6.24
C LYS A 30 -14.02 -13.14 5.91
N VAL A 31 -13.74 -12.26 6.87
CA VAL A 31 -12.87 -11.10 6.68
C VAL A 31 -11.46 -11.45 7.17
N PHE A 32 -10.47 -11.21 6.32
CA PHE A 32 -9.05 -11.30 6.66
C PHE A 32 -8.55 -9.99 7.26
N GLY A 33 -8.98 -8.87 6.69
CA GLY A 33 -8.47 -7.56 7.06
C GLY A 33 -8.99 -6.46 6.13
N PHE A 34 -8.31 -5.32 6.19
CA PHE A 34 -8.68 -4.09 5.52
C PHE A 34 -7.49 -3.50 4.75
N PHE A 35 -7.72 -3.18 3.48
CA PHE A 35 -6.84 -2.35 2.67
C PHE A 35 -7.25 -0.90 2.88
N LEU A 36 -6.46 -0.16 3.67
CA LEU A 36 -6.82 1.19 4.12
C LEU A 36 -6.83 2.16 2.94
N THR A 37 -5.68 2.31 2.27
CA THR A 37 -5.52 3.24 1.16
C THR A 37 -4.38 2.82 0.24
N ASP A 38 -4.50 3.20 -1.04
CA ASP A 38 -3.58 2.91 -2.12
C ASP A 38 -2.64 4.10 -2.30
N GLU A 39 -1.33 3.85 -2.25
CA GLU A 39 -0.26 4.84 -2.41
C GLU A 39 -0.51 6.17 -1.66
N PRO A 40 -0.67 6.15 -0.32
CA PRO A 40 -0.87 7.38 0.45
C PRO A 40 0.32 8.33 0.23
N ASP A 41 0.03 9.59 -0.08
CA ASP A 41 1.06 10.61 -0.32
C ASP A 41 1.49 11.23 1.02
N PRO A 42 2.73 11.00 1.50
CA PRO A 42 3.20 11.56 2.77
C PRO A 42 3.58 13.05 2.67
N THR A 43 3.55 13.62 1.47
CA THR A 43 4.03 14.99 1.19
C THR A 43 2.92 15.97 0.79
N GLY A 44 1.77 15.45 0.35
CA GLY A 44 0.68 16.27 -0.18
C GLY A 44 0.95 16.88 -1.57
N LYS A 45 2.03 16.47 -2.25
CA LYS A 45 2.48 17.07 -3.51
C LYS A 45 1.69 16.56 -4.72
N TYR A 46 1.33 15.29 -4.70
CA TYR A 46 0.67 14.58 -5.80
C TYR A 46 -0.80 14.34 -5.48
N HIS A 47 -1.11 14.05 -4.21
CA HIS A 47 -2.46 13.82 -3.68
C HIS A 47 -2.64 14.55 -2.34
N THR A 48 -3.81 14.41 -1.70
CA THR A 48 -4.00 14.90 -0.33
C THR A 48 -2.98 14.25 0.61
N GLU A 49 -2.33 15.06 1.44
CA GLU A 49 -1.35 14.57 2.42
C GLU A 49 -1.98 13.58 3.39
N VAL A 50 -1.34 12.43 3.56
CA VAL A 50 -1.72 11.40 4.53
C VAL A 50 -0.68 11.32 5.63
N SER A 51 -1.07 11.66 6.85
CA SER A 51 -0.15 11.53 7.98
C SER A 51 -0.02 10.08 8.44
N ALA A 52 1.17 9.67 8.88
CA ALA A 52 1.37 8.36 9.52
C ALA A 52 0.48 8.20 10.77
N ALA A 53 0.19 9.29 11.48
CA ALA A 53 -0.69 9.31 12.64
C ALA A 53 -2.15 8.93 12.29
N ASN A 54 -2.66 9.36 11.13
CA ASN A 54 -4.00 8.98 10.68
C ASN A 54 -4.09 7.49 10.38
N LEU A 55 -3.13 6.96 9.59
CA LEU A 55 -3.06 5.53 9.30
C LEU A 55 -2.87 4.70 10.58
N LYS A 56 -2.08 5.20 11.54
CA LYS A 56 -1.94 4.58 12.85
C LYS A 56 -3.25 4.51 13.61
N ALA A 57 -3.99 5.61 13.65
CA ALA A 57 -5.27 5.66 14.35
C ALA A 57 -6.27 4.66 13.75
N GLU A 58 -6.32 4.54 12.42
CA GLU A 58 -7.16 3.57 11.71
C GLU A 58 -6.74 2.12 12.03
N SER A 59 -5.43 1.83 11.96
CA SER A 59 -4.91 0.48 12.22
C SER A 59 -5.14 0.05 13.68
N ASP A 60 -4.80 0.91 14.63
CA ASP A 60 -5.01 0.67 16.06
C ASP A 60 -6.50 0.43 16.38
N TRP A 61 -7.40 1.20 15.77
CA TRP A 61 -8.84 1.05 15.98
C TRP A 61 -9.36 -0.28 15.44
N ILE A 62 -8.91 -0.71 14.26
CA ILE A 62 -9.24 -2.04 13.71
C ILE A 62 -8.75 -3.13 14.66
N HIS A 63 -7.50 -3.07 15.11
CA HIS A 63 -6.94 -4.10 15.99
C HIS A 63 -7.64 -4.15 17.35
N SER A 64 -8.11 -3.01 17.88
CA SER A 64 -8.84 -2.99 19.17
C SER A 64 -10.27 -3.49 19.08
N HIS A 65 -10.94 -3.37 17.92
CA HIS A 65 -12.35 -3.75 17.74
C HIS A 65 -12.55 -5.08 16.99
N PHE A 66 -11.54 -5.52 16.22
CA PHE A 66 -11.53 -6.79 15.52
C PHE A 66 -10.16 -7.48 15.71
N PRO A 67 -9.91 -8.08 16.89
CA PRO A 67 -8.66 -8.76 17.16
C PRO A 67 -8.35 -9.84 16.10
N GLY A 68 -7.18 -9.74 15.48
CA GLY A 68 -6.71 -10.66 14.44
C GLY A 68 -7.03 -10.24 13.00
N ALA A 69 -7.83 -9.20 12.78
CA ALA A 69 -7.94 -8.57 11.47
C ALA A 69 -6.61 -7.90 11.09
N LYS A 70 -6.26 -7.96 9.81
CA LYS A 70 -5.02 -7.39 9.28
C LYS A 70 -5.25 -6.04 8.63
N THR A 71 -4.27 -5.15 8.67
CA THR A 71 -4.29 -3.90 7.91
C THR A 71 -3.22 -3.90 6.83
N PHE A 72 -3.55 -3.26 5.71
CA PHE A 72 -2.72 -3.24 4.52
C PHE A 72 -2.78 -1.87 3.84
N ILE A 73 -1.66 -1.41 3.31
CA ILE A 73 -1.56 -0.31 2.34
C ILE A 73 -0.63 -0.73 1.21
N THR A 74 -0.72 -0.10 0.04
CA THR A 74 0.40 -0.05 -0.91
C THR A 74 1.23 1.19 -0.60
N LEU A 75 2.54 1.11 -0.78
CA LEU A 75 3.42 2.26 -0.57
C LEU A 75 3.55 3.06 -1.86
N MET A 76 3.50 4.38 -1.72
CA MET A 76 3.93 5.29 -2.77
C MET A 76 5.46 5.25 -2.87
N ASP A 77 6.00 4.88 -4.04
CA ASP A 77 7.45 4.98 -4.31
C ASP A 77 7.82 6.46 -4.48
N MET A 78 8.56 7.01 -3.52
CA MET A 78 9.00 8.41 -3.52
C MET A 78 10.26 8.62 -4.35
N GLY A 79 10.86 7.54 -4.85
CA GLY A 79 12.06 7.55 -5.66
C GLY A 79 11.75 7.61 -7.16
N SER A 80 12.52 6.82 -7.90
CA SER A 80 12.44 6.72 -9.36
C SER A 80 12.45 5.26 -9.81
N TYR A 81 12.15 5.03 -11.09
CA TYR A 81 12.18 3.70 -11.69
C TYR A 81 13.53 2.96 -11.52
N THR A 82 14.63 3.71 -11.44
CA THR A 82 15.98 3.17 -11.29
C THR A 82 16.50 3.21 -9.86
N ASP A 83 15.78 3.85 -8.94
CA ASP A 83 16.22 4.12 -7.57
C ASP A 83 14.99 4.34 -6.67
N SER A 84 14.36 3.24 -6.24
CA SER A 84 13.17 3.28 -5.38
C SER A 84 13.48 3.83 -4.00
N ASN A 85 12.52 4.51 -3.39
CA ASN A 85 12.71 5.05 -2.05
C ASN A 85 11.39 5.12 -1.27
N TYR A 86 11.39 4.51 -0.08
CA TYR A 86 10.27 4.57 0.88
C TYR A 86 10.68 5.18 2.22
N ASN A 87 11.90 5.71 2.35
CA ASN A 87 12.39 6.30 3.59
C ASN A 87 11.55 7.51 4.00
N ASN A 88 11.36 7.67 5.32
CA ASN A 88 10.55 8.75 5.91
C ASN A 88 9.07 8.77 5.47
N THR A 89 8.53 7.62 5.04
CA THR A 89 7.10 7.46 4.70
C THR A 89 6.37 6.68 5.81
N TYR A 90 5.98 5.43 5.54
CA TYR A 90 5.18 4.58 6.43
C TYR A 90 5.89 3.24 6.65
N ASN A 91 5.95 2.82 7.92
CA ASN A 91 6.47 1.52 8.32
C ASN A 91 5.75 1.03 9.59
N PRO A 92 5.96 -0.22 10.03
CA PRO A 92 5.23 -0.73 11.19
C PRO A 92 5.45 0.09 12.45
N ALA A 93 6.63 0.71 12.62
CA ALA A 93 6.95 1.47 13.82
C ALA A 93 6.14 2.76 13.94
N ASN A 94 5.83 3.43 12.83
CA ASN A 94 5.08 4.70 12.85
C ASN A 94 3.58 4.55 12.52
N THR A 95 3.15 3.44 11.91
CA THR A 95 1.73 3.21 11.54
C THR A 95 1.08 2.02 12.22
N GLY A 96 1.83 1.04 12.74
CA GLY A 96 1.24 -0.20 13.25
C GLY A 96 0.49 -1.04 12.19
N ILE A 97 0.67 -0.74 10.90
CA ILE A 97 0.07 -1.53 9.82
C ILE A 97 0.77 -2.90 9.72
N ASP A 98 0.00 -3.96 9.45
CA ASP A 98 0.54 -5.33 9.38
C ASP A 98 1.29 -5.62 8.08
N TYR A 99 0.80 -5.12 6.94
CA TYR A 99 1.26 -5.50 5.62
C TYR A 99 1.40 -4.32 4.66
N TYR A 100 2.42 -4.36 3.81
CA TYR A 100 2.77 -3.30 2.89
C TYR A 100 2.96 -3.86 1.50
N GLY A 101 2.12 -3.42 0.57
CA GLY A 101 2.26 -3.70 -0.84
C GLY A 101 3.36 -2.83 -1.41
N ILE A 102 4.32 -3.46 -2.07
CA ILE A 102 5.19 -2.76 -3.01
C ILE A 102 4.70 -3.09 -4.42
N ASN A 103 4.53 -2.07 -5.24
CA ASN A 103 3.94 -2.17 -6.58
C ASN A 103 4.93 -1.76 -7.70
N PRO A 104 6.16 -2.33 -7.72
CA PRO A 104 7.06 -2.12 -8.85
C PRO A 104 6.44 -2.73 -10.11
N TYR A 105 6.18 -1.89 -11.11
CA TYR A 105 5.69 -2.30 -12.42
C TYR A 105 6.84 -2.30 -13.45
N PRO A 106 7.51 -3.45 -13.68
CA PRO A 106 8.76 -3.54 -14.42
C PRO A 106 8.59 -3.51 -15.94
N VAL A 107 7.38 -3.70 -16.47
CA VAL A 107 7.14 -3.77 -17.93
C VAL A 107 6.47 -2.48 -18.40
N ARG A 108 7.25 -1.65 -19.09
CA ARG A 108 6.85 -0.34 -19.64
C ARG A 108 7.18 -0.28 -21.14
N THR A 109 6.54 0.61 -21.89
CA THR A 109 6.86 0.81 -23.32
C THR A 109 8.29 1.30 -23.55
N THR A 110 8.88 1.96 -22.55
CA THR A 110 10.23 2.52 -22.59
C THR A 110 11.30 1.56 -22.07
N ALA A 111 10.94 0.55 -21.28
CA ALA A 111 11.88 -0.37 -20.67
C ALA A 111 11.18 -1.62 -20.10
N VAL A 112 11.90 -2.73 -20.09
CA VAL A 112 11.57 -3.91 -19.29
C VAL A 112 12.73 -4.14 -18.31
N ASP A 113 12.47 -3.97 -17.01
CA ASP A 113 13.50 -4.16 -15.98
C ASP A 113 12.93 -4.85 -14.74
N PHE A 114 13.08 -6.17 -14.68
CA PHE A 114 12.65 -6.96 -13.52
C PHE A 114 13.48 -6.71 -12.27
N ASN A 115 14.69 -6.17 -12.39
CA ASN A 115 15.48 -5.77 -11.21
C ASN A 115 14.83 -4.58 -10.47
N TYR A 116 13.82 -3.92 -11.06
CA TYR A 116 13.00 -2.95 -10.34
C TYR A 116 12.31 -3.56 -9.11
N ILE A 117 11.94 -4.85 -9.19
CA ILE A 117 11.35 -5.57 -8.06
C ILE A 117 12.37 -5.67 -6.91
N ASP A 118 13.59 -6.11 -7.21
CA ASP A 118 14.64 -6.27 -6.21
C ASP A 118 15.01 -4.94 -5.54
N ARG A 119 15.06 -3.84 -6.34
CA ARG A 119 15.31 -2.49 -5.81
C ARG A 119 14.19 -2.02 -4.89
N ALA A 120 12.93 -2.21 -5.27
CA ALA A 120 11.79 -1.84 -4.42
C ALA A 120 11.76 -2.64 -3.11
N VAL A 121 12.05 -3.95 -3.17
CA VAL A 121 12.20 -4.78 -1.96
C VAL A 121 13.31 -4.26 -1.07
N ALA A 122 14.49 -3.98 -1.62
CA ALA A 122 15.63 -3.46 -0.85
C ALA A 122 15.30 -2.11 -0.19
N ALA A 123 14.66 -1.19 -0.92
CA ALA A 123 14.24 0.11 -0.40
C ALA A 123 13.19 -0.04 0.72
N ALA A 124 12.25 -0.98 0.62
CA ALA A 124 11.26 -1.23 1.67
C ALA A 124 11.91 -1.77 2.95
N LEU A 125 12.90 -2.67 2.81
CA LEU A 125 13.69 -3.17 3.94
C LEU A 125 14.47 -2.04 4.61
N GLU A 126 15.09 -1.15 3.83
CA GLU A 126 15.81 0.02 4.35
C GLU A 126 14.88 0.99 5.11
N ALA A 127 13.66 1.18 4.61
CA ALA A 127 12.62 2.00 5.25
C ALA A 127 12.04 1.38 6.55
N GLY A 128 12.52 0.19 6.94
CA GLY A 128 12.15 -0.48 8.18
C GLY A 128 10.94 -1.42 8.05
N ILE A 129 10.58 -1.83 6.84
CA ILE A 129 9.51 -2.81 6.63
C ILE A 129 10.11 -4.21 6.68
N PRO A 130 9.68 -5.08 7.61
CA PRO A 130 10.22 -6.43 7.68
C PRO A 130 9.78 -7.25 6.46
N GLN A 131 10.65 -8.14 5.98
CA GLN A 131 10.36 -8.97 4.80
C GLN A 131 9.04 -9.75 4.91
N SER A 132 8.67 -10.19 6.12
CA SER A 132 7.40 -10.90 6.37
C SER A 132 6.15 -10.03 6.22
N ALA A 133 6.31 -8.71 6.19
CA ALA A 133 5.23 -7.74 5.99
C ALA A 133 5.15 -7.21 4.56
N ILE A 134 6.16 -7.49 3.72
CA ILE A 134 6.16 -7.07 2.32
C ILE A 134 5.26 -8.02 1.52
N ILE A 135 4.21 -7.46 0.92
CA ILE A 135 3.29 -8.19 0.05
C ILE A 135 3.62 -7.85 -1.41
N PRO A 136 3.91 -8.84 -2.26
CA PRO A 136 4.17 -8.59 -3.66
C PRO A 136 2.88 -8.16 -4.38
N VAL A 137 2.91 -7.01 -5.04
CA VAL A 137 1.86 -6.58 -5.98
C VAL A 137 2.38 -6.81 -7.40
N TYR A 138 1.70 -7.67 -8.14
CA TYR A 138 2.13 -8.07 -9.48
C TYR A 138 1.45 -7.23 -10.56
N GLN A 139 2.24 -6.82 -11.56
CA GLN A 139 1.71 -6.22 -12.78
C GLN A 139 0.95 -7.28 -13.59
N THR A 140 -0.38 -7.24 -13.55
CA THR A 140 -1.24 -8.06 -14.42
C THR A 140 -2.04 -7.20 -15.39
N PHE A 141 -1.54 -6.00 -15.68
CA PHE A 141 -2.18 -4.99 -16.51
C PHE A 141 -1.17 -4.36 -17.49
N GLY A 142 -1.70 -3.73 -18.53
CA GLY A 142 -0.98 -2.94 -19.51
C GLY A 142 -1.93 -2.18 -20.42
N GLY A 143 -1.48 -1.02 -20.92
CA GLY A 143 -2.32 -0.07 -21.64
C GLY A 143 -3.11 0.85 -20.69
N GLY A 144 -4.21 1.41 -21.21
CA GLY A 144 -4.97 2.46 -20.51
C GLY A 144 -4.37 3.86 -20.69
N GLY A 145 -4.97 4.85 -19.99
CA GLY A 145 -4.53 6.25 -20.05
C GLY A 145 -3.41 6.63 -19.06
N TRP A 146 -2.86 5.65 -18.33
CA TRP A 146 -1.88 5.89 -17.28
C TRP A 146 -0.48 6.06 -17.86
N ALA A 147 0.07 7.26 -17.71
CA ALA A 147 1.45 7.55 -18.06
C ALA A 147 2.39 7.11 -16.94
N THR A 148 3.51 6.51 -17.31
CA THR A 148 4.63 6.26 -16.39
C THR A 148 5.32 7.58 -16.07
N ASN A 149 5.97 7.67 -14.90
CA ASN A 149 6.84 8.79 -14.55
C ASN A 149 8.06 8.97 -15.49
N THR A 150 8.29 8.02 -16.40
CA THR A 150 9.33 8.03 -17.43
C THR A 150 8.82 8.41 -18.83
N GLY A 151 7.56 8.87 -18.96
CA GLY A 151 6.99 9.35 -20.23
C GLY A 151 6.49 8.26 -21.19
N GLY A 152 6.49 7.00 -20.78
CA GLY A 152 5.87 5.87 -21.50
C GLY A 152 4.56 5.40 -20.86
N SER A 153 4.13 4.18 -21.19
CA SER A 153 2.94 3.53 -20.62
C SER A 153 3.30 2.16 -20.05
N TYR A 154 2.47 1.63 -19.15
CA TYR A 154 2.60 0.25 -18.67
C TYR A 154 2.17 -0.75 -19.74
N VAL A 155 2.82 -1.91 -19.80
CA VAL A 155 2.55 -2.96 -20.81
C VAL A 155 2.32 -4.30 -20.10
N MET A 156 1.41 -5.12 -20.62
CA MET A 156 1.14 -6.45 -20.07
C MET A 156 2.43 -7.26 -20.09
N PRO A 157 2.87 -7.83 -18.96
CA PRO A 157 3.94 -8.82 -18.99
C PRO A 157 3.52 -10.02 -19.83
N THR A 158 4.38 -10.47 -20.75
CA THR A 158 4.15 -11.61 -21.65
C THR A 158 5.06 -12.78 -21.31
#